data_AF-A0A1J4U0Q6-F1
#
_entry.id   AF-A0A1J4U0Q6-F1
#
_cell.length_a   1.000
_cell.length_b   1.000
_cell.length_c   1.000
_cell.angle_alpha   90.00
_cell.angle_beta   90.00
_cell.angle_gamma   90.00
#
_symmetry.space_group_name_H-M   'P 1'
#
loop_
_entity.id
_entity.type
_entity.pdbx_description
1 polymer ?
#
loop_
_entity_poly.entity_id
_entity_poly.type
_entity_poly.pdbx_seq_one_letter_code
_entity_poly.pdbx_strand_id
1 'polypeptide(L)'
;MEEIKNNLVVYSSVAIQRKIYTIRGEQVMLDSDLAEFYGIETRTLNQAVKRNIERFPEDFMFQLSDEEFENWKLQMVTTKGKFLISQIVISKEKRGGRQKLPFVFTEQGVTMLSGVLGSETAVNISIQIKGKINRFSLTI
;
A
#
# COMPACT_ATOMS: atom_id res chain seq x y z
N MET A 1 -6.97 11.39 35.50
CA MET A 1 -7.39 10.27 34.65
C MET A 1 -7.30 10.78 33.24
N GLU A 2 -6.23 10.38 32.56
CA GLU A 2 -5.80 10.91 31.27
C GLU A 2 -6.77 10.43 30.19
N GLU A 3 -7.48 11.37 29.55
CA GLU A 3 -8.25 11.09 28.34
C GLU A 3 -7.29 10.55 27.29
N ILE A 4 -7.31 9.23 27.08
CA ILE A 4 -6.69 8.62 25.91
C ILE A 4 -7.50 9.15 24.72
N LYS A 5 -6.96 10.21 24.11
CA LYS A 5 -7.42 10.76 22.85
C LYS A 5 -7.40 9.62 21.84
N ASN A 6 -8.57 9.04 21.56
CA ASN A 6 -8.84 8.35 20.31
C ASN A 6 -8.73 9.38 19.20
N ASN A 7 -7.49 9.70 18.83
CA ASN A 7 -7.15 10.52 17.69
C ASN A 7 -7.41 9.67 16.46
N LEU A 8 -8.69 9.53 16.08
CA LEU A 8 -9.12 8.83 14.90
C LEU A 8 -8.50 9.57 13.70
N VAL A 9 -7.44 8.99 13.14
CA VAL A 9 -6.78 9.55 11.96
C VAL A 9 -7.72 9.31 10.77
N VAL A 10 -8.50 10.34 10.45
CA VAL A 10 -9.35 10.34 9.25
C VAL A 10 -8.51 10.85 8.09
N TYR A 11 -8.13 9.92 7.20
CA TYR A 11 -7.44 10.30 5.98
C TYR A 11 -8.42 10.92 4.99
N SER A 12 -8.00 11.99 4.30
CA SER A 12 -8.83 12.57 3.25
C SER A 12 -9.03 11.56 2.13
N SER A 13 -10.22 11.55 1.54
CA SER A 13 -10.54 10.64 0.43
C SER A 13 -9.53 10.73 -0.73
N VAL A 14 -9.03 11.93 -0.99
CA VAL A 14 -8.00 12.22 -2.00
C VAL A 14 -6.66 11.59 -1.64
N ALA A 15 -6.28 11.55 -0.35
CA ALA A 15 -5.03 10.93 0.09
C ALA A 15 -5.04 9.41 -0.15
N ILE A 16 -6.14 8.74 0.21
CA ILE A 16 -6.33 7.30 -0.02
C ILE A 16 -6.28 7.01 -1.52
N GLN A 17 -7.03 7.76 -2.34
CA GLN A 17 -7.09 7.55 -3.79
C GLN A 17 -5.73 7.67 -4.48
N ARG A 18 -4.86 8.58 -4.03
CA ARG A 18 -3.51 8.76 -4.59
C ARG A 18 -2.55 7.59 -4.31
N LYS A 19 -2.90 6.70 -3.38
CA LYS A 19 -2.13 5.49 -3.03
C LYS A 19 -2.80 4.21 -3.55
N ILE A 20 -3.86 4.31 -4.34
CA ILE A 20 -4.44 3.19 -5.07
C ILE A 20 -3.74 3.11 -6.44
N TYR A 21 -3.20 1.94 -6.75
CA TYR A 21 -2.51 1.65 -8.00
C TYR A 21 -3.23 0.56 -8.77
N THR A 22 -3.13 0.57 -10.09
CA THR A 22 -3.64 -0.52 -10.94
C THR A 22 -2.46 -1.36 -11.40
N ILE A 23 -2.32 -2.57 -10.86
CA ILE A 23 -1.23 -3.50 -11.17
C ILE A 23 -1.86 -4.85 -11.53
N ARG A 24 -1.44 -5.46 -12.64
CA ARG A 24 -2.05 -6.68 -13.20
C ARG A 24 -3.57 -6.58 -13.45
N GLY A 25 -4.09 -5.37 -13.66
CA GLY A 25 -5.52 -5.13 -13.83
C GLY A 25 -6.32 -5.06 -12.52
N GLU A 26 -5.66 -5.18 -11.38
CA GLU A 26 -6.28 -5.10 -10.06
C GLU A 26 -5.93 -3.79 -9.34
N GLN A 27 -6.87 -3.29 -8.55
CA GLN A 27 -6.66 -2.14 -7.68
C GLN A 27 -5.95 -2.59 -6.41
N VAL A 28 -4.72 -2.14 -6.23
CA VAL A 28 -3.84 -2.55 -5.14
C VAL A 28 -3.26 -1.35 -4.39
N MET A 29 -2.87 -1.57 -3.14
CA MET A 29 -2.12 -0.64 -2.31
C MET A 29 -0.79 -1.25 -1.87
N LEU A 30 0.24 -0.43 -1.71
CA LEU A 30 1.54 -0.89 -1.22
C LEU A 30 1.54 -1.10 0.30
N ASP A 31 2.36 -2.04 0.74
CA ASP A 31 2.62 -2.32 2.16
C ASP A 31 3.04 -1.09 2.97
N SER A 32 3.87 -0.25 2.35
CA SER A 32 4.37 1.01 2.91
C SER A 32 3.26 2.04 3.09
N ASP A 33 2.39 2.20 2.11
CA ASP A 33 1.24 3.12 2.18
C ASP A 33 0.22 2.64 3.22
N LEU A 34 -0.04 1.34 3.27
CA LEU A 34 -0.93 0.75 4.27
C LEU A 34 -0.36 0.90 5.68
N ALA A 35 0.95 0.72 5.86
CA ALA A 35 1.60 0.93 7.14
C ALA A 35 1.52 2.40 7.59
N GLU A 36 1.71 3.34 6.66
CA GLU A 36 1.52 4.78 6.88
C GLU A 36 0.08 5.08 7.34
N PHE A 37 -0.92 4.53 6.65
CA PHE A 37 -2.32 4.71 7.05
C PHE A 37 -2.58 4.10 8.43
N TYR A 38 -2.18 2.86 8.67
CA TYR A 38 -2.39 2.19 9.96
C TYR A 38 -1.56 2.77 11.12
N GLY A 39 -0.64 3.70 10.85
CA GLY A 39 0.23 4.28 11.86
C GLY A 39 1.25 3.31 12.43
N ILE A 40 1.65 2.29 11.65
CA ILE A 40 2.63 1.27 12.05
C ILE A 40 3.83 1.24 11.10
N GLU A 41 4.90 0.58 11.50
CA GLU A 41 6.03 0.34 10.61
C GLU A 41 5.70 -0.73 9.55
N THR A 42 6.19 -0.55 8.32
CA THR A 42 6.06 -1.53 7.24
C THR A 42 6.62 -2.90 7.62
N ARG A 43 7.68 -2.93 8.45
CA ARG A 43 8.26 -4.16 8.99
C ARG A 43 7.25 -4.90 9.87
N THR A 44 6.52 -4.20 10.73
CA THR A 44 5.52 -4.76 11.63
C THR A 44 4.34 -5.33 10.84
N LEU A 45 3.87 -4.60 9.82
CA LEU A 45 2.82 -5.08 8.91
C LEU A 45 3.25 -6.37 8.22
N ASN A 46 4.44 -6.38 7.61
CA ASN A 46 4.97 -7.56 6.93
C ASN A 46 5.21 -8.74 7.87
N GLN A 47 5.56 -8.49 9.13
CA GLN A 47 5.68 -9.55 10.15
C GLN A 47 4.32 -10.13 10.54
N ALA A 48 3.29 -9.29 10.68
CA ALA A 48 1.93 -9.73 10.99
C ALA A 48 1.35 -10.60 9.86
N VAL A 49 1.59 -10.21 8.60
CA VAL A 49 1.23 -10.97 7.41
C VAL A 49 1.94 -12.32 7.40
N LYS A 50 3.26 -12.36 7.60
CA LYS A 50 4.03 -13.61 7.61
C LYS A 50 3.58 -14.60 8.69
N ARG A 51 3.16 -14.09 9.86
CA ARG A 51 2.60 -14.93 10.94
C ARG A 51 1.24 -15.52 10.59
N ASN A 52 0.51 -14.90 9.66
CA ASN A 52 -0.85 -15.27 9.27
C ASN A 52 -0.92 -15.59 7.78
N ILE A 53 0.15 -16.12 7.18
CA ILE A 53 0.25 -16.29 5.72
C ILE A 53 -0.87 -17.17 5.15
N GLU A 54 -1.41 -18.10 5.94
CA GLU A 54 -2.56 -18.94 5.60
C GLU A 54 -3.83 -18.13 5.27
N ARG A 55 -3.93 -16.89 5.75
CA ARG A 55 -5.04 -15.96 5.50
C ARG A 55 -4.85 -15.09 4.26
N PHE A 56 -3.68 -15.18 3.62
CA PHE A 56 -3.27 -14.33 2.51
C PHE A 56 -2.91 -15.19 1.29
N PRO A 57 -3.92 -15.66 0.53
CA PRO A 57 -3.69 -16.25 -0.78
C PRO A 57 -3.07 -15.23 -1.75
N GLU A 58 -2.49 -15.72 -2.85
CA GLU A 58 -1.83 -14.87 -3.87
C GLU A 58 -2.77 -13.82 -4.49
N ASP A 59 -4.08 -14.10 -4.53
CA ASP A 59 -5.11 -13.17 -5.01
C ASP A 59 -5.33 -11.97 -4.05
N PHE A 60 -4.90 -12.08 -2.79
CA PHE A 60 -5.11 -11.03 -1.78
C PHE A 60 -3.88 -10.16 -1.61
N MET A 61 -2.71 -10.76 -1.82
CA MET A 61 -1.44 -10.05 -1.82
C MET A 61 -0.43 -10.77 -2.70
N PHE A 62 0.45 -9.97 -3.30
CA PHE A 62 1.59 -10.50 -4.03
C PHE A 62 2.77 -9.54 -3.90
N GLN A 63 3.96 -10.06 -4.17
CA GLN A 63 5.16 -9.23 -4.27
C GLN A 63 5.32 -8.75 -5.71
N LEU A 64 5.63 -7.47 -5.89
CA LEU A 64 5.95 -6.96 -7.23
C LEU A 64 7.20 -7.64 -7.77
N SER A 65 7.23 -7.92 -9.07
CA SER A 65 8.46 -8.29 -9.76
C SER A 65 9.38 -7.07 -9.92
N ASP A 66 10.67 -7.30 -10.19
CA ASP A 66 11.62 -6.22 -10.46
C ASP A 66 11.14 -5.34 -11.64
N GLU A 67 10.59 -5.96 -12.69
CA GLU A 67 10.03 -5.25 -13.85
C GLU A 67 8.79 -4.44 -13.50
N GLU A 68 7.86 -5.00 -12.71
CA GLU A 68 6.65 -4.31 -12.26
C GLU A 68 6.99 -3.12 -11.37
N PHE A 69 7.99 -3.30 -10.50
CA PHE A 69 8.46 -2.26 -9.60
C PHE A 69 9.10 -1.09 -10.36
N GLU A 70 9.96 -1.37 -11.33
CA GLU A 70 10.56 -0.31 -12.16
C GLU A 70 9.53 0.38 -13.05
N ASN A 71 8.58 -0.36 -13.64
CA ASN A 71 7.47 0.23 -14.41
C ASN A 71 6.58 1.12 -13.54
N TRP A 72 6.21 0.68 -12.34
CA TRP A 72 5.44 1.48 -11.39
C TRP A 72 6.18 2.75 -10.98
N LYS A 73 7.49 2.64 -10.70
CA LYS A 73 8.35 3.77 -10.34
C LYS A 73 8.46 4.78 -11.48
N LEU A 74 8.60 4.33 -12.72
CA LEU A 74 8.55 5.18 -13.92
C LEU A 74 7.21 5.90 -14.07
N GLN A 75 6.09 5.20 -13.85
CA GLN A 75 4.75 5.79 -13.88
C GLN A 75 4.55 6.85 -12.79
N MET A 76 5.04 6.60 -11.58
CA MET A 76 5.01 7.61 -10.50
C MET A 76 5.79 8.87 -10.86
N VAL A 77 7.00 8.71 -11.42
CA VAL A 77 7.87 9.83 -11.81
C VAL A 77 7.24 10.64 -12.94
N THR A 78 6.65 9.97 -13.93
CA THR A 78 6.00 10.65 -15.07
C THR A 78 4.72 11.39 -14.66
N THR A 79 3.93 10.84 -13.74
CA THR A 79 2.65 11.42 -13.30
C THR A 79 2.82 12.58 -12.30
N LYS A 80 3.87 12.58 -11.47
CA LYS A 80 4.09 13.63 -10.45
C LYS A 80 4.86 14.85 -10.95
N GLY A 81 5.41 14.82 -12.15
CA GLY A 81 6.13 15.95 -12.72
C GLY A 81 7.27 15.50 -13.60
N LYS A 82 7.00 15.49 -14.90
CA LYS A 82 7.99 15.39 -15.97
C LYS A 82 8.86 16.65 -16.03
N PHE A 83 9.62 16.96 -14.98
CA PHE A 83 10.65 18.00 -15.00
C PHE A 83 11.85 17.53 -14.18
N LEU A 84 12.90 17.13 -14.89
CA LEU A 84 14.29 17.08 -14.41
C LEU A 84 14.68 15.93 -13.46
N ILE A 85 14.32 14.69 -13.77
CA ILE A 85 15.17 13.56 -13.34
C ILE A 85 15.57 12.81 -14.60
N SER A 86 16.58 13.39 -15.25
CA SER A 86 17.29 12.79 -16.37
C SER A 86 17.72 11.36 -16.05
N GLN A 87 18.01 10.60 -17.11
CA GLN A 87 18.72 9.32 -17.19
C GLN A 87 19.86 9.05 -16.18
N ILE A 88 20.28 10.04 -15.39
CA ILE A 88 21.29 9.97 -14.35
C ILE A 88 20.81 9.22 -13.10
N VAL A 89 19.51 9.23 -12.76
CA VAL A 89 19.01 8.49 -11.56
C VAL A 89 18.57 7.06 -11.88
N ILE A 90 18.30 6.77 -13.16
CA ILE A 90 17.98 5.40 -13.62
C ILE A 90 19.27 4.56 -13.68
N SER A 91 20.44 5.20 -13.79
CA SER A 91 21.74 4.55 -13.73
C SER A 91 22.39 4.70 -12.34
N LYS A 92 22.08 3.76 -11.44
CA LYS A 92 23.10 3.09 -10.62
C LYS A 92 22.49 1.99 -9.78
N GLU A 93 22.72 0.76 -10.24
CA GLU A 93 22.84 -0.42 -9.40
C GLU A 93 23.57 -0.10 -8.07
N LYS A 94 23.12 -0.77 -7.01
CA LYS A 94 23.93 -1.11 -5.82
C LYS A 94 24.59 0.07 -5.09
N ARG A 95 23.80 0.78 -4.30
CA ARG A 95 24.31 1.45 -3.09
C ARG A 95 23.53 0.99 -1.86
N GLY A 96 23.97 -0.16 -1.32
CA GLY A 96 23.80 -0.47 0.10
C GLY A 96 22.51 -1.18 0.53
N GLY A 97 22.22 -2.38 -0.03
CA GLY A 97 21.25 -3.32 0.54
C GLY A 97 20.37 -4.01 -0.50
N ARG A 98 19.98 -5.27 -0.27
CA ARG A 98 18.91 -5.94 -1.02
C ARG A 98 17.62 -5.15 -0.74
N GLN A 99 17.22 -4.25 -1.64
CA GLN A 99 15.95 -3.56 -1.53
C GLN A 99 14.88 -4.64 -1.70
N LYS A 100 14.12 -4.90 -0.63
CA LYS A 100 13.04 -5.89 -0.70
C LYS A 100 11.95 -5.28 -1.57
N LEU A 101 11.55 -6.01 -2.60
CA LEU A 101 10.40 -5.65 -3.43
C LEU A 101 9.17 -5.50 -2.51
N PRO A 102 8.39 -4.43 -2.66
CA PRO A 102 7.26 -4.18 -1.78
C PRO A 102 6.17 -5.22 -2.02
N PHE A 103 5.42 -5.53 -0.97
CA PHE A 103 4.17 -6.25 -1.11
C PHE A 103 3.07 -5.30 -1.52
N VAL A 104 2.16 -5.79 -2.36
CA VAL A 104 0.93 -5.12 -2.71
C VAL A 104 -0.26 -5.92 -2.21
N PHE A 105 -1.32 -5.22 -1.83
CA PHE A 105 -2.52 -5.79 -1.24
C PHE A 105 -3.74 -5.31 -2.00
N THR A 106 -4.64 -6.24 -2.32
CA THR A 106 -5.95 -5.95 -2.91
C THR A 106 -6.94 -5.51 -1.83
N GLU A 107 -8.17 -5.15 -2.21
CA GLU A 107 -9.26 -4.85 -1.26
C GLU A 107 -9.45 -5.97 -0.21
N GLN A 108 -9.36 -7.23 -0.67
CA GLN A 108 -9.50 -8.40 0.18
C GLN A 108 -8.31 -8.52 1.14
N GLY A 109 -7.09 -8.30 0.65
CA GLY A 109 -5.89 -8.25 1.50
C GLY A 109 -5.95 -7.14 2.56
N VAL A 110 -6.43 -5.95 2.22
CA VAL A 110 -6.64 -4.84 3.17
C VAL A 110 -7.66 -5.20 4.24
N THR A 111 -8.74 -5.89 3.84
CA THR A 111 -9.75 -6.39 4.78
C THR A 111 -9.13 -7.39 5.76
N MET A 112 -8.35 -8.36 5.27
CA MET A 112 -7.65 -9.34 6.11
C MET A 112 -6.64 -8.70 7.06
N LEU A 113 -5.93 -7.65 6.61
CA LEU A 113 -4.99 -6.89 7.44
C LEU A 113 -5.68 -6.28 8.66
N SER A 114 -6.89 -5.74 8.52
CA SER A 114 -7.62 -5.18 9.69
C SER A 114 -7.97 -6.23 10.73
N GLY A 115 -8.33 -7.45 10.30
CA GLY A 115 -8.58 -8.57 11.22
C GLY A 115 -7.32 -9.15 11.87
N VAL A 116 -6.16 -9.05 11.20
CA VAL A 116 -4.87 -9.52 11.72
C VAL A 116 -4.25 -8.50 12.69
N LEU A 117 -4.36 -7.20 12.39
CA LEU A 117 -3.81 -6.13 13.23
C LEU A 117 -4.66 -5.90 14.48
N GLY A 118 -5.98 -6.10 14.39
CA GLY A 118 -6.88 -6.05 15.54
C GLY A 118 -6.99 -4.69 16.24
N SER A 119 -6.49 -3.61 15.63
CA SER A 119 -6.60 -2.25 16.18
C SER A 119 -7.82 -1.52 15.62
N GLU A 120 -8.47 -0.70 16.44
CA GLU A 120 -9.61 0.14 16.01
C GLU A 120 -9.22 1.04 14.82
N THR A 121 -7.98 1.54 14.82
CA THR A 121 -7.41 2.31 13.70
C THR A 121 -7.36 1.49 12.42
N ALA A 122 -6.90 0.23 12.46
CA ALA A 122 -6.82 -0.62 11.28
C ALA A 122 -8.20 -0.97 10.72
N VAL A 123 -9.19 -1.19 11.59
CA VAL A 123 -10.58 -1.44 11.19
C VAL A 123 -11.20 -0.21 10.51
N ASN A 124 -11.03 0.98 11.09
CA ASN A 124 -11.60 2.20 10.51
C ASN A 124 -10.98 2.57 9.17
N ILE A 125 -9.68 2.32 9.01
CA ILE A 125 -8.96 2.63 7.77
C ILE A 125 -9.28 1.61 6.68
N SER A 126 -9.39 0.32 7.01
CA SER A 126 -9.78 -0.69 6.02
C SER A 126 -11.17 -0.40 5.46
N ILE A 127 -12.12 0.04 6.30
CA ILE A 127 -13.45 0.49 5.85
C ILE A 127 -13.35 1.68 4.88
N GLN A 128 -12.52 2.68 5.21
CA GLN A 128 -12.32 3.85 4.33
C GLN A 128 -11.68 3.47 2.99
N ILE A 129 -10.69 2.58 2.99
CA ILE A 129 -10.01 2.10 1.78
C ILE A 129 -10.98 1.28 0.92
N LYS A 130 -11.72 0.35 1.52
CA LYS A 130 -12.70 -0.50 0.85
C LYS A 130 -13.73 0.31 0.06
N GLY A 131 -14.26 1.37 0.69
CA GLY A 131 -15.21 2.28 0.04
C GLY A 131 -14.63 3.10 -1.13
N LYS A 132 -13.31 3.08 -1.34
CA LYS A 132 -12.63 3.80 -2.43
C LYS A 132 -12.15 2.88 -3.54
N ILE A 133 -11.65 1.69 -3.22
CA ILE A 133 -11.22 0.71 -4.23
C ILE A 133 -12.41 0.31 -5.13
N ASN A 134 -13.60 0.10 -4.55
CA ASN A 134 -14.79 -0.36 -5.28
C ASN A 134 -15.46 0.70 -6.18
N ARG A 135 -15.11 1.99 -6.04
CA ARG A 135 -15.81 3.08 -6.73
C ARG A 135 -15.23 3.45 -8.10
N PHE A 136 -14.10 2.86 -8.50
CA PHE A 136 -13.46 3.14 -9.79
C PHE A 136 -13.78 2.14 -10.90
N SER A 137 -14.40 0.99 -10.59
CA SER A 137 -14.89 0.05 -11.62
C SER A 137 -16.20 0.46 -12.29
N LEU A 138 -16.86 1.55 -11.86
CA LEU A 138 -18.19 1.96 -12.34
C LEU A 138 -18.23 3.29 -13.13
N THR A 139 -17.12 3.72 -13.72
CA THR A 139 -17.18 4.78 -14.74
C THR A 139 -16.97 4.17 -16.13
N ILE A 140 -18.04 3.59 -16.66
CA ILE A 140 -18.30 3.42 -18.09
C ILE A 140 -19.54 4.25 -18.39
#